data_AF-A0A7V9I563-F1
#
_entry.id   AF-A0A7V9I563-F1
#
_cell.length_a   1.000
_cell.length_b   1.000
_cell.length_c   1.000
_cell.angle_alpha   90.00
_cell.angle_beta   90.00
_cell.angle_gamma   90.00
#
_symmetry.space_group_name_H-M   'P 1'
#
loop_
_entity.id
_entity.type
_entity.pdbx_description
1 polymer ?
#
loop_
_entity_poly.entity_id
_entity_poly.type
_entity_poly.pdbx_seq_one_letter_code
_entity_poly.pdbx_strand_id
1 'polypeptide(L)'
;MDRRLMKVDPKLVKEFLVNRISEEVEARVESDVPEEAADDDLARRGYLARLVETELFEPARKPMPWLAELLDGHESADVSRELVESDPSGKPDPPAGNWRVPGPGGHVRYFVTLEALAKLGLVQAGEREALERRWLVGFYLRCCEEVAESGR
;
A
#
# COMPACT_ATOMS: atom_id res chain seq x y z
N MET A 1 -10.94 20.57 -19.55
CA MET A 1 -9.47 20.69 -19.40
C MET A 1 -8.93 19.27 -19.49
N ASP A 2 -8.42 18.90 -20.67
CA ASP A 2 -8.07 17.53 -21.02
C ASP A 2 -6.76 17.15 -20.32
N ARG A 3 -6.84 16.54 -19.14
CA ARG A 3 -5.70 15.96 -18.43
C ARG A 3 -5.26 14.74 -19.23
N ARG A 4 -4.38 14.95 -20.22
CA ARG A 4 -3.68 13.86 -20.91
C ARG A 4 -3.01 13.00 -19.83
N LEU A 5 -3.59 11.83 -19.56
CA LEU A 5 -2.98 10.81 -18.73
C LEU A 5 -1.62 10.52 -19.35
N MET A 6 -0.55 10.92 -18.66
CA MET A 6 0.80 10.60 -19.08
C MET A 6 0.91 9.08 -19.08
N LYS A 7 1.13 8.47 -20.25
CA LYS A 7 1.37 7.03 -20.33
C LYS A 7 2.69 6.76 -19.61
N VAL A 8 2.61 6.23 -18.40
CA VAL A 8 3.77 5.80 -17.64
C VAL A 8 4.20 4.44 -18.19
N ASP A 9 5.47 4.30 -18.58
CA ASP A 9 6.04 3.02 -18.99
C ASP A 9 6.13 2.09 -17.75
N PRO A 10 5.41 0.96 -17.72
CA PRO A 10 5.47 0.03 -16.59
C PRO A 10 6.87 -0.53 -16.33
N LYS A 11 7.76 -0.55 -17.34
CA LYS A 11 9.15 -0.97 -17.16
C LYS A 11 9.92 0.02 -16.29
N LEU A 12 9.78 1.32 -16.55
CA LEU A 12 10.43 2.37 -15.76
C LEU A 12 9.89 2.40 -14.32
N VAL A 13 8.60 2.15 -14.13
CA VAL A 13 8.00 2.01 -12.79
C VAL A 13 8.62 0.85 -12.03
N LYS A 14 8.74 -0.31 -12.68
CA LYS A 14 9.36 -1.49 -12.06
C LYS A 14 10.84 -1.23 -11.74
N GLU A 15 11.58 -0.73 -12.72
CA GLU A 15 13.03 -0.53 -12.64
C GLU A 15 13.43 0.48 -11.57
N PHE A 16 12.73 1.62 -11.46
CA PHE A 16 13.15 2.72 -10.60
C PHE A 16 12.36 2.87 -9.30
N LEU A 17 11.08 2.49 -9.28
CA LEU A 17 10.21 2.72 -8.11
C LEU A 17 10.00 1.42 -7.32
N VAL A 18 9.59 0.34 -7.98
CA VAL A 18 9.27 -0.92 -7.30
C VAL A 18 10.51 -1.53 -6.65
N ASN A 19 11.62 -1.60 -7.37
CA ASN A 19 12.88 -2.13 -6.82
C ASN A 19 13.34 -1.32 -5.61
N ARG A 20 13.36 0.02 -5.74
CA ARG A 20 13.77 0.92 -4.66
C ARG A 20 12.90 0.77 -3.41
N ILE A 21 11.57 0.83 -3.55
CA ILE A 21 10.66 0.66 -2.42
C ILE A 21 10.87 -0.72 -1.79
N SER A 22 10.98 -1.77 -2.61
CA SER A 22 11.14 -3.13 -2.12
C SER A 22 12.47 -3.34 -1.39
N GLU A 23 13.58 -2.74 -1.85
CA GLU A 23 14.88 -2.78 -1.17
C GLU A 23 14.85 -2.05 0.17
N GLU A 24 14.25 -0.86 0.22
CA GLU A 24 14.10 -0.09 1.45
C GLU A 24 13.19 -0.79 2.46
N VAL A 25 12.16 -1.52 2.00
CA VAL A 25 11.33 -2.38 2.87
C VAL A 25 12.15 -3.54 3.44
N GLU A 26 12.96 -4.25 2.64
CA GLU A 26 13.81 -5.32 3.16
C GLU A 26 14.78 -4.81 4.23
N ALA A 27 15.38 -3.64 4.00
CA ALA A 27 16.33 -3.04 4.94
C ALA A 27 15.69 -2.71 6.30
N ARG A 28 14.35 -2.66 6.37
CA ARG A 28 13.58 -2.26 7.55
C ARG A 28 12.70 -3.39 8.11
N VAL A 29 12.75 -4.60 7.58
CA VAL A 29 11.82 -5.68 7.98
C VAL A 29 11.84 -5.95 9.49
N GLU A 30 13.00 -5.82 10.13
CA GLU A 30 13.19 -5.98 11.59
C GLU A 30 12.84 -4.73 12.41
N SER A 31 12.32 -3.67 11.79
CA SER A 31 11.93 -2.44 12.50
C SER A 31 10.66 -2.66 13.30
N ASP A 32 10.47 -1.85 14.34
CA ASP A 32 9.22 -1.85 15.10
C ASP A 32 8.05 -1.41 14.22
N VAL A 33 6.98 -2.20 14.27
CA VAL A 33 5.68 -1.94 13.65
C VAL A 33 4.58 -2.25 14.68
N PRO A 34 3.35 -1.74 14.53
CA PRO A 34 2.24 -2.09 15.40
C PRO A 34 2.01 -3.60 15.49
N GLU A 35 1.51 -4.09 16.62
CA GLU A 35 1.27 -5.51 16.89
C GLU A 35 0.40 -6.16 15.79
N GLU A 36 -0.61 -5.43 15.32
CA GLU A 36 -1.54 -5.85 14.27
C GLU A 36 -0.86 -6.10 12.92
N ALA A 37 0.28 -5.46 12.66
CA ALA A 37 1.12 -5.74 11.48
C ALA A 37 2.28 -6.69 11.79
N ALA A 38 2.72 -6.78 13.05
CA ALA A 38 3.87 -7.58 13.46
C ALA A 38 3.63 -9.10 13.37
N ASP A 39 2.38 -9.53 13.59
CA ASP A 39 1.98 -10.95 13.61
C ASP A 39 1.93 -11.62 12.22
N ASP A 40 2.06 -10.85 11.15
CA ASP A 40 2.02 -11.33 9.77
C ASP A 40 3.11 -10.64 8.93
N ASP A 41 4.09 -11.42 8.47
CA ASP A 41 5.18 -10.94 7.60
C ASP A 41 4.71 -10.13 6.39
N LEU A 42 3.57 -10.50 5.79
CA LEU A 42 3.01 -9.75 4.67
C LEU A 42 2.43 -8.43 5.11
N ALA A 43 1.68 -8.40 6.21
CA ALA A 43 1.13 -7.17 6.77
C ALA A 43 2.26 -6.21 7.17
N ARG A 44 3.28 -6.68 7.89
CA ARG A 44 4.50 -5.93 8.20
C ARG A 44 5.12 -5.28 6.96
N ARG A 45 5.27 -6.03 5.88
CA ARG A 45 5.85 -5.53 4.63
C ARG A 45 4.94 -4.51 3.93
N GLY A 46 3.63 -4.67 4.01
CA GLY A 46 2.67 -3.67 3.53
C GLY A 46 2.74 -2.36 4.31
N TYR A 47 2.83 -2.46 5.65
CA TYR A 47 2.99 -1.31 6.53
C TYR A 47 4.28 -0.55 6.20
N LEU A 48 5.41 -1.26 6.14
CA LEU A 48 6.71 -0.67 5.81
C LEU A 48 6.74 -0.08 4.40
N ALA A 49 6.05 -0.68 3.43
CA ALA A 49 5.96 -0.13 2.08
C ALA A 49 5.26 1.23 2.08
N ARG A 50 4.16 1.38 2.85
CA ARG A 50 3.50 2.69 2.99
C ARG A 50 4.42 3.72 3.64
N LEU A 51 5.14 3.34 4.69
CA LEU A 51 6.12 4.20 5.36
C LEU A 51 7.20 4.71 4.39
N VAL A 52 7.81 3.78 3.63
CA VAL A 52 8.82 4.10 2.61
C VAL A 52 8.24 5.01 1.52
N GLU A 53 7.04 4.72 1.00
CA GLU A 53 6.39 5.59 0.02
C GLU A 53 6.18 7.01 0.55
N THR A 54 5.73 7.15 1.81
CA THR A 54 5.51 8.45 2.46
C THR A 54 6.81 9.24 2.61
N GLU A 55 7.93 8.59 2.93
CA GLU A 55 9.25 9.23 3.00
C GLU A 55 9.77 9.65 1.62
N LEU A 56 9.63 8.77 0.62
CA LEU A 56 10.13 8.99 -0.74
C LEU A 56 9.36 10.05 -1.51
N PHE A 57 8.05 10.18 -1.27
CA PHE A 57 7.18 11.05 -2.06
C PHE A 57 6.50 12.13 -1.20
N GLU A 58 6.84 13.40 -1.43
CA GLU A 58 6.21 14.55 -0.76
C GLU A 58 4.66 14.57 -0.81
N PRO A 59 3.99 14.21 -1.93
CA PRO A 59 2.53 14.14 -1.97
C PRO A 59 1.93 12.98 -1.15
N ALA A 60 2.70 11.91 -0.87
CA ALA A 60 2.24 10.78 -0.07
C ALA A 60 2.17 11.12 1.43
N ARG A 61 2.89 12.17 1.88
CA ARG A 61 2.83 12.69 3.26
C ARG A 61 1.50 13.33 3.65
N LYS A 62 0.60 13.60 2.69
CA LYS A 62 -0.71 14.17 3.03
C LYS A 62 -1.65 13.03 3.44
N PRO A 63 -2.20 13.07 4.66
CA PRO A 63 -3.21 12.10 5.08
C PRO A 63 -4.41 12.12 4.15
N MET A 64 -5.12 11.01 4.07
CA MET A 64 -6.34 10.87 3.28
C MET A 64 -7.50 11.62 3.95
N PRO A 65 -7.99 12.74 3.39
CA PRO A 65 -9.04 13.53 4.05
C PRO A 65 -10.34 12.75 4.23
N TRP A 66 -10.66 11.86 3.28
CA TRP A 66 -11.85 11.01 3.33
C TRP A 66 -11.75 9.87 4.35
N LEU A 67 -10.53 9.48 4.75
CA LEU A 67 -10.34 8.41 5.71
C LEU A 67 -10.55 8.90 7.15
N ALA A 68 -10.38 10.21 7.39
CA ALA A 68 -10.71 10.82 8.69
C ALA A 68 -12.17 10.65 9.07
N GLU A 69 -13.08 10.73 8.09
CA GLU A 69 -14.52 10.52 8.29
C GLU A 69 -14.84 9.06 8.62
N LEU A 70 -14.09 8.10 8.07
CA LEU A 70 -14.27 6.67 8.35
C LEU A 70 -13.70 6.26 9.71
N LEU A 71 -12.60 6.90 10.12
CA LEU A 71 -12.00 6.68 11.44
C LEU A 71 -12.78 7.33 12.59
N ASP A 72 -13.76 8.19 12.30
CA ASP A 72 -14.60 8.80 13.32
C ASP A 72 -15.42 7.71 14.04
N GLY A 73 -15.03 7.39 15.26
CA GLY A 73 -15.66 6.35 16.09
C GLY A 73 -15.25 4.91 15.76
N HIS A 74 -14.21 4.68 14.96
CA HIS A 74 -13.75 3.34 14.57
C HIS A 74 -12.24 3.16 14.79
N GLU A 75 -11.82 1.94 15.13
CA GLU A 75 -10.40 1.60 15.29
C GLU A 75 -9.71 1.40 13.92
N SER A 76 -8.45 1.82 13.82
CA SER A 76 -7.65 1.73 12.57
C SER A 76 -7.58 0.31 11.99
N ALA A 77 -7.51 -0.71 12.85
CA ALA A 77 -7.48 -2.10 12.43
C ALA A 77 -8.80 -2.53 11.76
N ASP A 78 -9.94 -2.05 12.24
CA ASP A 78 -11.25 -2.38 11.69
C ASP A 78 -11.45 -1.70 10.33
N VAL A 79 -11.17 -0.40 10.25
CA VAL A 79 -11.24 0.37 9.00
C VAL A 79 -10.28 -0.20 7.94
N SER A 80 -9.08 -0.63 8.34
CA SER A 80 -8.13 -1.28 7.44
C SER A 80 -8.72 -2.55 6.82
N ARG A 81 -9.36 -3.42 7.62
CA ARG A 81 -10.00 -4.65 7.12
C ARG A 81 -11.12 -4.34 6.12
N GLU A 82 -11.97 -3.35 6.41
CA GLU A 82 -13.04 -2.92 5.50
C GLU A 82 -12.48 -2.41 4.16
N LEU A 83 -11.38 -1.65 4.20
CA LEU A 83 -10.74 -1.16 2.98
C LEU A 83 -10.17 -2.30 2.14
N VAL A 84 -9.55 -3.30 2.76
CA VAL A 84 -9.07 -4.52 2.07
C VAL A 84 -10.21 -5.27 1.39
N GLU A 85 -11.37 -5.36 2.02
CA GLU A 85 -12.55 -6.01 1.43
C GLU A 85 -13.09 -5.25 0.22
N SER A 86 -13.02 -3.92 0.26
CA SER A 86 -13.46 -3.04 -0.83
C SER A 86 -12.45 -2.91 -1.98
N ASP A 87 -11.22 -3.40 -1.79
CA ASP A 87 -10.13 -3.22 -2.74
C ASP A 87 -10.33 -4.12 -3.97
N PRO A 88 -10.32 -3.56 -5.21
CA PRO A 88 -10.51 -4.36 -6.41
C PRO A 88 -9.31 -5.30 -6.62
N SER A 89 -9.60 -6.60 -6.74
CA SER A 89 -8.58 -7.63 -6.94
C SER A 89 -7.85 -7.47 -8.28
N GLY A 90 -6.53 -7.68 -8.29
CA GLY A 90 -5.72 -7.83 -9.50
C GLY A 90 -5.10 -6.56 -10.06
N LYS A 91 -4.51 -6.67 -11.26
CA LYS A 91 -3.78 -5.57 -11.89
C LYS A 91 -4.76 -4.46 -12.28
N PRO A 92 -4.50 -3.20 -11.89
CA PRO A 92 -5.33 -2.08 -12.32
C PRO A 92 -5.27 -1.90 -13.85
N ASP A 93 -6.43 -1.65 -14.47
CA ASP A 93 -6.54 -1.25 -15.87
C ASP A 93 -6.54 0.29 -15.97
N PRO A 94 -5.61 0.94 -16.68
CA PRO A 94 -5.71 2.38 -16.95
C PRO A 94 -6.81 2.65 -18.00
N PRO A 95 -7.85 3.48 -17.77
CA PRO A 95 -7.99 4.57 -16.79
C PRO A 95 -9.04 4.28 -15.69
N ALA A 96 -9.31 3.01 -15.39
CA ALA A 96 -10.36 2.58 -14.48
C ALA A 96 -10.02 2.96 -13.02
N GLY A 97 -10.31 4.21 -12.69
CA GLY A 97 -10.86 4.62 -11.41
C GLY A 97 -9.90 4.71 -10.21
N ASN A 98 -9.62 5.93 -9.80
CA ASN A 98 -9.75 6.41 -8.42
C ASN A 98 -9.33 5.46 -7.28
N TRP A 99 -8.08 4.99 -7.30
CA TRP A 99 -7.46 4.54 -6.05
C TRP A 99 -7.28 5.79 -5.19
N ARG A 100 -8.09 5.92 -4.14
CA ARG A 100 -8.20 7.15 -3.33
C ARG A 100 -6.98 7.40 -2.41
N VAL A 101 -5.94 6.56 -2.53
CA VAL A 101 -4.70 6.63 -1.74
C VAL A 101 -3.72 7.62 -2.40
N PRO A 102 -3.30 8.69 -1.69
CA PRO A 102 -2.24 9.61 -2.11
C PRO A 102 -0.90 8.89 -2.22
N GLY A 103 -0.10 9.21 -3.24
CA GLY A 103 1.21 8.59 -3.47
C GLY A 103 1.32 7.97 -4.85
N PRO A 104 2.28 7.07 -5.08
CA PRO A 104 2.41 6.41 -6.37
C PRO A 104 1.14 5.58 -6.63
N GLY A 105 0.48 5.81 -7.77
CA GLY A 105 -0.84 5.24 -8.05
C GLY A 105 -0.87 3.71 -7.95
N GLY A 106 -2.07 3.09 -7.88
CA GLY A 106 -2.26 1.66 -7.56
C GLY A 106 -1.45 0.64 -8.37
N HIS A 107 -0.87 1.02 -9.51
CA HIS A 107 0.09 0.20 -10.25
C HIS A 107 1.38 -0.06 -9.47
N VAL A 108 1.91 0.96 -8.78
CA VAL A 108 3.14 0.81 -7.99
C VAL A 108 2.88 -0.11 -6.81
N ARG A 109 1.82 0.15 -6.05
CA ARG A 109 1.39 -0.74 -4.96
C ARG A 109 1.24 -2.18 -5.43
N TYR A 110 0.48 -2.41 -6.51
CA TYR A 110 0.32 -3.76 -7.08
C TYR A 110 1.67 -4.43 -7.37
N PHE A 111 2.60 -3.73 -8.03
CA PHE A 111 3.91 -4.31 -8.35
C PHE A 111 4.80 -4.49 -7.12
N VAL A 112 4.73 -3.61 -6.11
CA VAL A 112 5.46 -3.77 -4.84
C VAL A 112 4.91 -4.98 -4.07
N THR A 113 3.59 -5.18 -4.05
CA THR A 113 2.99 -6.38 -3.47
C THR A 113 3.50 -7.64 -4.18
N LEU A 114 3.49 -7.67 -5.52
CA LEU A 114 4.01 -8.81 -6.27
C LEU A 114 5.49 -9.09 -6.00
N GLU A 115 6.31 -8.05 -5.88
CA GLU A 115 7.73 -8.18 -5.56
C GLU A 115 7.93 -8.74 -4.15
N ALA A 116 7.15 -8.28 -3.17
CA ALA A 116 7.16 -8.82 -1.81
C ALA A 116 6.78 -10.31 -1.79
N LEU A 117 5.74 -10.72 -2.53
CA LEU A 117 5.36 -12.13 -2.66
C LEU A 117 6.47 -12.97 -3.32
N ALA A 118 7.13 -12.42 -4.35
CA ALA A 118 8.24 -13.08 -5.03
C ALA A 118 9.43 -13.33 -4.10
N LYS A 119 9.82 -12.32 -3.31
CA LYS A 119 10.93 -12.44 -2.35
C LYS A 119 10.68 -13.46 -1.24
N LEU A 120 9.42 -13.63 -0.84
CA LEU A 120 9.01 -14.65 0.14
C LEU A 120 8.80 -16.05 -0.49
N GLY A 121 8.95 -16.19 -1.81
CA GLY A 121 8.71 -17.46 -2.49
C GLY A 121 7.24 -17.88 -2.54
N LEU A 122 6.30 -16.94 -2.37
CA LEU A 122 4.86 -17.18 -2.24
C LEU A 122 4.09 -17.06 -3.56
N VAL A 123 4.80 -17.03 -4.70
CA VAL A 123 4.18 -16.88 -6.03
C VAL A 123 3.66 -18.24 -6.51
N GLN A 124 2.56 -18.70 -5.91
CA GLN A 124 1.80 -19.85 -6.41
C GLN A 124 0.46 -19.41 -7.01
N ALA A 125 0.07 -20.06 -8.10
CA ALA A 125 -1.21 -19.82 -8.74
C ALA A 125 -2.36 -20.30 -7.82
N GLY A 126 -3.30 -19.41 -7.50
CA GLY A 126 -4.51 -19.74 -6.73
C GLY A 126 -4.62 -19.04 -5.37
N GLU A 127 -3.49 -18.69 -4.73
CA GLU A 127 -3.47 -18.04 -3.41
C GLU A 127 -3.13 -16.55 -3.46
N ARG A 128 -2.74 -16.05 -4.64
CA ARG A 128 -2.22 -14.69 -4.81
C ARG A 128 -3.14 -13.61 -4.22
N GLU A 129 -4.45 -13.71 -4.45
CA GLU A 129 -5.39 -12.71 -3.95
C GLU A 129 -5.44 -12.68 -2.41
N ALA A 130 -5.44 -13.85 -1.76
CA ALA A 130 -5.42 -13.93 -0.31
C ALA A 130 -4.11 -13.37 0.27
N LEU A 131 -2.98 -13.62 -0.40
CA LEU A 131 -1.68 -13.09 0.00
C LEU A 131 -1.57 -11.56 -0.23
N GLU A 132 -2.10 -11.06 -1.34
CA GLU A 132 -2.21 -9.62 -1.61
C GLU A 132 -3.05 -8.93 -0.53
N ARG A 133 -4.19 -9.52 -0.12
CA ARG A 133 -5.02 -8.98 0.96
C ARG A 133 -4.27 -8.87 2.30
N ARG A 134 -3.49 -9.89 2.68
CA ARG A 134 -2.66 -9.85 3.91
C ARG A 134 -1.66 -8.70 3.88
N TRP A 135 -1.02 -8.48 2.73
CA TRP A 135 -0.12 -7.34 2.55
C TRP A 135 -0.86 -6.00 2.64
N LEU A 136 -2.06 -5.91 2.03
CA LEU A 136 -2.86 -4.68 2.05
C LEU A 136 -3.35 -4.30 3.45
N VAL A 137 -3.56 -5.26 4.35
CA VAL A 137 -3.94 -4.98 5.76
C VAL A 137 -2.92 -4.03 6.42
N GLY A 138 -1.63 -4.35 6.33
CA GLY A 138 -0.62 -3.49 6.95
C GLY A 138 -0.43 -2.17 6.21
N PHE A 139 -0.57 -2.17 4.88
CA PHE A 139 -0.53 -0.94 4.08
C PHE A 139 -1.63 0.04 4.52
N TYR A 140 -2.87 -0.45 4.63
CA TYR A 140 -4.02 0.37 5.05
C TYR A 140 -3.98 0.70 6.54
N LEU A 141 -3.36 -0.12 7.38
CA LEU A 141 -3.12 0.23 8.78
C LEU A 141 -2.28 1.50 8.91
N ARG A 142 -1.12 1.58 8.22
CA ARG A 142 -0.27 2.79 8.25
C ARG A 142 -1.02 4.01 7.71
N CYS A 143 -1.80 3.83 6.65
CA CYS A 143 -2.66 4.88 6.12
C CYS A 143 -3.65 5.45 7.15
N CYS A 144 -4.24 4.59 8.00
CA CYS A 144 -5.15 5.02 9.06
C CYS A 144 -4.40 5.82 10.15
N GLU A 145 -3.22 5.35 10.55
CA GLU A 145 -2.39 6.05 11.54
C GLU A 145 -1.97 7.45 11.09
N GLU A 146 -1.56 7.61 9.82
CA GLU A 146 -1.19 8.92 9.25
C GLU A 146 -2.30 9.97 9.44
N VAL A 147 -3.56 9.54 9.34
CA VAL A 147 -4.73 10.39 9.55
C VAL A 147 -4.93 10.69 11.03
N ALA A 148 -4.84 9.68 11.90
CA ALA A 148 -4.95 9.85 13.34
C ALA A 148 -3.83 10.72 13.95
N GLU A 149 -2.63 10.69 13.36
CA GLU A 149 -1.48 11.52 13.73
C GLU A 149 -1.67 12.98 13.30
N SER A 150 -2.37 13.24 12.20
CA SER A 150 -2.55 14.58 11.63
C SER A 150 -3.80 15.32 12.12
N GLY A 151 -4.69 14.62 12.83
CA GLY A 151 -5.85 15.19 13.52
C GLY A 151 -5.59 15.67 14.96
N ARG A 152 -4.33 15.56 15.45
CA ARG A 152 -3.87 16.10 16.74
C ARG A 152 -3.14 17.43 16.55
#